data_AF-A0AAN6REW9-F1
#
_entry.id   AF-A0AAN6REW9-F1
#
_cell.length_a   1.000
_cell.length_b   1.000
_cell.length_c   1.000
_cell.angle_alpha   90.00
_cell.angle_beta   90.00
_cell.angle_gamma   90.00
#
_symmetry.space_group_name_H-M   'P 1'
#
loop_
_entity.id
_entity.type
_entity.pdbx_description
1 polymer ?
#
loop_
_entity_poly.entity_id
_entity_poly.type
_entity_poly.pdbx_seq_one_letter_code
_entity_poly.pdbx_strand_id
1 'polypeptide(L)'
;MARILITGSSDGLGSMVANRLVARGHSVVLHARNAQRAADAASACPGAETVVTGDLSSTSETKKLAEQANALGAFDVVIHNAGLYRVPYHKTDDGIASLAAVNTLAPYILTCLIDRPKRLVFVSSDMHRSGDSSLEDILWQQRGEKEYDTIEAYRASKVHNIMFAKAFARRWPEVKSNVLDPGWLPTKMGGSHATGDFEAAIATYIMLAEGEENDAQRSGIYYEPGPKEAKAQAVTDDEEKQDKLLKMCAKFTVFTLHVQQLKGEWLGPKRSLNKINVTARRPSGTDFYALPIDKPFENGSFPIINISTSDYVSNSGDSSVDVLGFDAEIVSEHTVHFYFVNHRPPVDAEGRHVDATKIGTNATIDVFEYDRGSTTIRHLRTIYDPLIIYTPNNVAAIGNGEFVTTNDHSPGLGWRRELDFIIGGGGVTHCDSTGSCNAITPPRTFKMPNGLAKGAGNLLYVPDTISGTISVYSIDRSSDSPVNFILIEKLAIGMPLDNIAVDLNGDLWVPGFPDGFQLLKWMEDPPNARLPATVWKIKTAENGEFEVKKIVEDAEARVLNAVTAVRHDVATGRLFMGGAFNEFFVCEPKK
;
A
#
# COMPACT_ATOMS: atom_id res chain seq x y z
N MET A 1 -27.79 -6.16 20.93
CA MET A 1 -26.94 -4.97 21.16
C MET A 1 -25.83 -4.98 20.12
N ALA A 2 -25.71 -3.90 19.36
CA ALA A 2 -24.70 -3.74 18.31
C ALA A 2 -23.82 -2.52 18.61
N ARG A 3 -22.56 -2.56 18.19
CA ARG A 3 -21.64 -1.44 18.24
C ARG A 3 -21.58 -0.72 16.90
N ILE A 4 -21.85 0.58 16.91
CA ILE A 4 -22.19 1.35 15.71
C ILE A 4 -21.32 2.60 15.63
N LEU A 5 -20.60 2.78 14.53
CA LEU A 5 -19.94 4.04 14.19
C LEU A 5 -20.84 4.86 13.25
N ILE A 6 -21.04 6.14 13.55
CA ILE A 6 -21.84 7.04 12.71
C ILE A 6 -21.02 8.28 12.34
N THR A 7 -20.75 8.46 11.04
CA THR A 7 -20.05 9.67 10.59
C THR A 7 -20.96 10.90 10.59
N GLY A 8 -20.46 12.04 11.07
CA GLY A 8 -21.21 13.30 10.98
C GLY A 8 -22.37 13.36 11.97
N SER A 9 -22.14 12.90 13.19
CA SER A 9 -23.16 12.76 14.25
C SER A 9 -23.10 13.87 15.31
N SER A 10 -22.35 14.95 15.06
CA SER A 10 -22.28 16.13 15.94
C SER A 10 -23.53 17.02 15.94
N ASP A 11 -24.42 16.88 14.96
CA ASP A 11 -25.63 17.71 14.81
C ASP A 11 -26.62 17.03 13.82
N GLY A 12 -27.81 17.59 13.66
CA GLY A 12 -28.79 17.21 12.65
C GLY A 12 -29.22 15.75 12.71
N LEU A 13 -29.51 15.17 11.53
CA LEU A 13 -30.03 13.81 11.42
C LEU A 13 -29.09 12.76 12.04
N GLY A 14 -27.78 12.88 11.84
CA GLY A 14 -26.80 11.95 12.42
C GLY A 14 -26.84 11.91 13.95
N SER A 15 -27.02 13.08 14.59
CA SER A 15 -27.19 13.17 16.05
C SER A 15 -28.53 12.60 16.51
N MET A 16 -29.61 12.82 15.77
CA MET A 16 -30.94 12.25 16.08
C MET A 16 -30.94 10.72 15.98
N VAL A 17 -30.34 10.18 14.92
CA VAL A 17 -30.18 8.73 14.74
C VAL A 17 -29.31 8.14 15.86
N ALA A 18 -28.20 8.79 16.20
CA ALA A 18 -27.34 8.35 17.31
C ALA A 18 -28.11 8.27 18.64
N ASN A 19 -28.84 9.33 19.00
CA ASN A 19 -29.67 9.34 20.21
C ASN A 19 -30.71 8.23 20.21
N ARG A 20 -31.35 7.96 19.07
CA ARG A 20 -32.35 6.89 18.95
C ARG A 20 -31.73 5.50 19.10
N LEU A 21 -30.54 5.26 18.54
CA LEU A 21 -29.82 3.99 18.68
C LEU A 21 -29.31 3.79 20.12
N VAL A 22 -28.81 4.84 20.77
CA VAL A 22 -28.44 4.81 22.19
C VAL A 22 -29.66 4.47 23.07
N ALA A 23 -30.80 5.12 22.82
CA ALA A 23 -32.04 4.85 23.57
C ALA A 23 -32.56 3.42 23.39
N ARG A 24 -32.17 2.75 22.30
CA ARG A 24 -32.47 1.34 22.01
C ARG A 24 -31.40 0.36 22.55
N GLY A 25 -30.41 0.88 23.28
CA GLY A 25 -29.40 0.08 23.96
C GLY A 25 -28.19 -0.32 23.12
N HIS A 26 -27.94 0.35 21.99
CA HIS A 26 -26.73 0.15 21.19
C HIS A 26 -25.54 0.94 21.74
N SER A 27 -24.33 0.44 21.51
CA SER A 27 -23.10 1.18 21.81
C SER A 27 -22.74 2.03 20.59
N VAL A 28 -22.91 3.35 20.70
CA VAL A 28 -22.76 4.27 19.57
C VAL A 28 -21.50 5.10 19.71
N VAL A 29 -20.59 4.97 18.75
CA VAL A 29 -19.41 5.83 18.60
C VAL A 29 -19.75 6.96 17.63
N LEU A 30 -19.59 8.19 18.11
CA LEU A 30 -19.86 9.38 17.32
C LEU A 30 -18.62 9.81 16.55
N HIS A 31 -18.83 10.59 15.49
CA HIS A 31 -17.77 11.25 14.75
C HIS A 31 -18.05 12.75 14.69
N ALA A 32 -17.02 13.54 15.01
CA ALA A 32 -17.01 14.98 14.83
C ALA A 32 -15.75 15.47 14.11
N ARG A 33 -15.88 16.55 13.33
CA ARG A 33 -14.77 17.08 12.52
C ARG A 33 -13.57 17.61 13.32
N ASN A 34 -13.77 18.02 14.58
CA ASN A 34 -12.73 18.59 15.43
C ASN A 34 -13.12 18.51 16.91
N ALA A 35 -12.19 18.85 17.81
CA ALA A 35 -12.35 18.74 19.26
C ALA A 35 -13.56 19.51 19.81
N GLN A 36 -13.80 20.75 19.34
CA GLN A 36 -14.96 21.52 19.78
C GLN A 36 -16.27 20.81 19.38
N ARG A 37 -16.36 20.37 18.12
CA ARG A 37 -17.54 19.65 17.64
C ARG A 37 -17.70 18.29 18.30
N ALA A 38 -16.62 17.70 18.80
CA ALA A 38 -16.67 16.47 19.59
C ALA A 38 -17.31 16.70 20.96
N ALA A 39 -16.96 17.80 21.63
CA ALA A 39 -17.61 18.22 22.87
C ALA A 39 -19.11 18.52 22.65
N ASP A 40 -19.45 19.20 21.56
CA ASP A 40 -20.85 19.44 21.16
C ASP A 40 -21.59 18.11 20.93
N ALA A 41 -20.96 17.16 20.22
CA ALA A 41 -21.54 15.84 19.91
C ALA A 41 -21.80 15.01 21.17
N ALA A 42 -20.83 14.96 22.08
CA ALA A 42 -20.95 14.26 23.36
C ALA A 42 -22.07 14.87 24.22
N SER A 43 -22.18 16.21 24.23
CA SER A 43 -23.24 16.91 24.95
C SER A 43 -24.62 16.65 24.34
N ALA A 44 -24.71 16.58 23.01
CA ALA A 44 -25.96 16.32 22.29
C ALA A 44 -26.42 14.84 22.37
N CYS A 45 -25.52 13.91 22.71
CA CYS A 45 -25.86 12.50 22.89
C CYS A 45 -25.09 11.91 24.10
N PRO A 46 -25.52 12.20 25.34
CA PRO A 46 -24.79 11.84 26.56
C PRO A 46 -24.60 10.33 26.79
N GLY A 47 -25.41 9.48 26.14
CA GLY A 47 -25.30 8.02 26.24
C GLY A 47 -24.45 7.39 25.13
N ALA A 48 -23.78 8.17 24.29
CA ALA A 48 -22.81 7.65 23.33
C ALA A 48 -21.59 7.05 24.04
N GLU A 49 -20.97 6.05 23.41
CA GLU A 49 -19.79 5.35 23.94
C GLU A 49 -18.57 6.27 23.99
N THR A 50 -18.28 6.95 22.88
CA THR A 50 -17.20 7.93 22.75
C THR A 50 -17.36 8.72 21.45
N VAL A 51 -16.45 9.67 21.21
CA VAL A 51 -16.39 10.47 19.97
C VAL A 51 -15.00 10.35 19.35
N VAL A 52 -14.94 9.85 18.10
CA VAL A 52 -13.72 9.92 17.29
C VAL A 52 -13.68 11.23 16.50
N THR A 53 -12.47 11.71 16.21
CA THR A 53 -12.30 13.01 15.54
C THR A 53 -11.50 12.93 14.26
N GLY A 54 -11.90 13.70 13.26
CA GLY A 54 -11.14 13.92 12.03
C GLY A 54 -11.95 14.69 10.99
N ASP A 55 -11.33 15.63 10.29
CA ASP A 55 -11.98 16.33 9.19
C ASP A 55 -12.05 15.43 7.95
N LEU A 56 -13.27 15.05 7.53
CA LEU A 56 -13.50 14.20 6.35
C LEU A 56 -13.18 14.91 5.02
N SER A 57 -12.90 16.21 5.05
CA SER A 57 -12.35 16.92 3.90
C SER A 57 -10.84 16.72 3.73
N SER A 58 -10.18 16.12 4.73
CA SER A 58 -8.77 15.71 4.71
C SER A 58 -8.66 14.18 4.68
N THR A 59 -8.05 13.64 3.63
CA THR A 59 -7.81 12.21 3.51
C THR A 59 -6.91 11.69 4.62
N SER A 60 -5.91 12.47 5.04
CA SER A 60 -5.00 12.12 6.12
C SER A 60 -5.71 12.01 7.46
N GLU A 61 -6.61 12.95 7.77
CA GLU A 61 -7.43 12.88 8.98
C GLU A 61 -8.48 11.77 8.90
N THR A 62 -9.04 11.52 7.72
CA THR A 62 -9.94 10.38 7.50
C THR A 62 -9.25 9.04 7.78
N LYS A 63 -7.97 8.89 7.40
CA LYS A 63 -7.16 7.71 7.73
C LYS A 63 -6.92 7.59 9.24
N LYS A 64 -6.55 8.68 9.91
CA LYS A 64 -6.39 8.73 11.38
C LYS A 64 -7.70 8.44 12.12
N LEU A 65 -8.84 8.83 11.56
CA LEU A 65 -10.16 8.49 12.10
C LEU A 65 -10.39 6.97 12.01
N ALA A 66 -10.06 6.34 10.89
CA ALA A 66 -10.13 4.87 10.78
C ALA A 66 -9.21 4.18 11.79
N GLU A 67 -8.00 4.68 12.01
CA GLU A 67 -7.08 4.17 13.05
C GLU A 67 -7.68 4.32 14.46
N GLN A 68 -8.24 5.49 14.79
CA GLN A 68 -8.96 5.71 16.06
C GLN A 68 -10.12 4.72 16.21
N ALA A 69 -10.91 4.51 15.15
CA ALA A 69 -12.02 3.57 15.16
C ALA A 69 -11.53 2.13 15.42
N ASN A 70 -10.50 1.67 14.72
CA ASN A 70 -9.96 0.32 14.91
C ASN A 70 -9.35 0.12 16.30
N ALA A 71 -8.74 1.16 16.87
CA ALA A 71 -8.21 1.12 18.24
C ALA A 71 -9.29 0.90 19.31
N LEU A 72 -10.55 1.25 19.01
CA LEU A 72 -11.69 0.96 19.88
C LEU A 72 -12.13 -0.51 19.77
N GLY A 73 -11.79 -1.21 18.69
CA GLY A 73 -12.18 -2.59 18.38
C GLY A 73 -13.20 -2.68 17.25
N ALA A 74 -13.57 -3.91 16.87
CA ALA A 74 -14.46 -4.15 15.74
C ALA A 74 -15.87 -3.55 15.93
N PHE A 75 -16.44 -3.04 14.83
CA PHE A 75 -17.81 -2.53 14.78
C PHE A 75 -18.76 -3.55 14.16
N ASP A 76 -20.00 -3.60 14.65
CA ASP A 76 -21.06 -4.36 13.97
C ASP A 76 -21.58 -3.57 12.76
N VAL A 77 -21.66 -2.24 12.88
CA VAL A 77 -22.24 -1.37 11.86
C VAL A 77 -21.39 -0.11 11.68
N VAL A 78 -21.12 0.26 10.43
CA VAL A 78 -20.57 1.58 10.08
C VAL A 78 -21.59 2.31 9.20
N ILE A 79 -22.01 3.49 9.65
CA ILE A 79 -22.97 4.36 8.95
C ILE A 79 -22.23 5.59 8.39
N HIS A 80 -22.07 5.62 7.07
CA HIS A 80 -21.52 6.75 6.32
C HIS A 80 -22.61 7.82 6.11
N ASN A 81 -22.87 8.59 7.17
CA ASN A 81 -23.92 9.60 7.22
C ASN A 81 -23.44 11.02 6.91
N ALA A 82 -22.17 11.34 7.17
CA ALA A 82 -21.63 12.67 6.93
C ALA A 82 -21.81 13.10 5.47
N GLY A 83 -22.18 14.36 5.26
CA GLY A 83 -22.29 14.92 3.92
C GLY A 83 -22.37 16.45 3.90
N LEU A 84 -22.03 17.01 2.74
CA LEU A 84 -22.17 18.43 2.38
C LEU A 84 -23.18 18.57 1.25
N TYR A 85 -23.89 19.70 1.20
CA TYR A 85 -24.86 20.06 0.15
C TYR A 85 -24.89 21.58 -0.04
N ARG A 86 -25.01 22.04 -1.29
CA ARG A 86 -25.00 23.47 -1.66
C ARG A 86 -23.80 24.25 -1.11
N VAL A 87 -22.69 23.56 -0.86
CA VAL A 87 -21.44 24.21 -0.50
C VAL A 87 -20.79 24.75 -1.77
N PRO A 88 -20.31 26.01 -1.77
CA PRO A 88 -19.47 26.51 -2.86
C PRO A 88 -18.25 25.60 -3.07
N TYR A 89 -17.62 25.72 -4.24
CA TYR A 89 -16.36 25.03 -4.47
C TYR A 89 -15.34 25.48 -3.43
N HIS A 90 -14.92 24.55 -2.58
CA HIS A 90 -13.83 24.75 -1.65
C HIS A 90 -12.80 23.66 -1.92
N LYS A 91 -11.63 24.05 -2.40
CA LYS A 91 -10.53 23.13 -2.64
C LYS A 91 -9.92 22.71 -1.30
N THR A 92 -9.91 21.42 -1.02
CA THR A 92 -9.26 20.88 0.19
C THR A 92 -7.74 20.87 0.02
N ASP A 93 -7.02 20.61 1.11
CA ASP A 93 -5.56 20.43 1.08
C ASP A 93 -5.13 19.26 0.19
N ASP A 94 -6.01 18.26 0.02
CA ASP A 94 -5.81 17.15 -0.93
C ASP A 94 -6.07 17.54 -2.40
N GLY A 95 -6.45 18.80 -2.67
CA GLY A 95 -6.56 19.36 -4.00
C GLY A 95 -7.86 19.05 -4.75
N ILE A 96 -8.93 18.70 -4.04
CA ILE A 96 -10.24 18.31 -4.60
C ILE A 96 -11.37 19.16 -4.02
N ALA A 97 -12.57 19.10 -4.60
CA ALA A 97 -13.73 19.75 -3.99
C ALA A 97 -14.07 19.11 -2.63
N SER A 98 -14.31 19.94 -1.62
CA SER A 98 -14.68 19.50 -0.26
C SER A 98 -15.89 18.58 -0.24
N LEU A 99 -16.88 18.80 -1.12
CA LEU A 99 -18.03 17.92 -1.27
C LEU A 99 -17.59 16.52 -1.74
N ALA A 100 -16.69 16.42 -2.72
CA ALA A 100 -16.20 15.12 -3.18
C ALA A 100 -15.36 14.41 -2.11
N ALA A 101 -14.54 15.16 -1.38
CA ALA A 101 -13.76 14.65 -0.25
C ALA A 101 -14.69 14.00 0.81
N VAL A 102 -15.68 14.76 1.29
CA VAL A 102 -16.57 14.34 2.37
C VAL A 102 -17.60 13.31 1.92
N ASN A 103 -18.25 13.51 0.76
CA ASN A 103 -19.40 12.69 0.35
C ASN A 103 -18.99 11.44 -0.44
N THR A 104 -17.80 11.41 -1.05
CA THR A 104 -17.37 10.29 -1.91
C THR A 104 -16.12 9.61 -1.38
N LEU A 105 -15.02 10.33 -1.17
CA LEU A 105 -13.76 9.70 -0.77
C LEU A 105 -13.76 9.22 0.68
N ALA A 106 -14.27 10.01 1.62
CA ALA A 106 -14.28 9.63 3.02
C ALA A 106 -15.04 8.31 3.27
N PRO A 107 -16.26 8.09 2.74
CA PRO A 107 -16.94 6.79 2.83
C PRO A 107 -16.09 5.63 2.31
N TYR A 108 -15.44 5.81 1.16
CA TYR A 108 -14.55 4.80 0.59
C TYR A 108 -13.33 4.51 1.48
N ILE A 109 -12.60 5.54 1.92
CA ILE A 109 -11.41 5.40 2.78
C ILE A 109 -11.79 4.67 4.07
N LEU A 110 -12.84 5.13 4.75
CA LEU A 110 -13.28 4.55 6.01
C LEU A 110 -13.73 3.10 5.83
N THR A 111 -14.45 2.78 4.74
CA THR A 111 -14.83 1.39 4.45
C THR A 111 -13.61 0.50 4.29
N CYS A 112 -12.59 0.96 3.55
CA CYS A 112 -11.41 0.16 3.25
C CYS A 112 -10.43 0.01 4.43
N LEU A 113 -10.42 0.96 5.38
CA LEU A 113 -9.45 1.01 6.46
C LEU A 113 -9.99 0.58 7.83
N ILE A 114 -11.30 0.71 8.06
CA ILE A 114 -11.90 0.21 9.29
C ILE A 114 -11.99 -1.32 9.22
N ASP A 115 -11.69 -2.00 10.33
CA ASP A 115 -11.86 -3.44 10.47
C ASP A 115 -13.27 -3.84 10.03
N ARG A 116 -13.33 -4.84 9.14
CA ARG A 116 -14.54 -5.18 8.38
C ARG A 116 -15.76 -5.35 9.31
N PRO A 117 -16.77 -4.47 9.21
CA PRO A 117 -17.97 -4.57 10.04
C PRO A 117 -18.93 -5.63 9.49
N LYS A 118 -19.93 -6.02 10.28
CA LYS A 118 -21.01 -6.91 9.79
C LYS A 118 -21.94 -6.19 8.80
N ARG A 119 -22.07 -4.87 8.94
CA ARG A 119 -22.98 -4.04 8.15
C ARG A 119 -22.35 -2.71 7.75
N LEU A 120 -22.59 -2.31 6.50
CA LEU A 120 -22.27 -1.00 5.95
C LEU A 120 -23.57 -0.30 5.54
N VAL A 121 -23.73 0.94 5.96
CA VAL A 121 -24.88 1.77 5.59
C VAL A 121 -24.38 3.07 4.98
N PHE A 122 -24.67 3.27 3.69
CA PHE A 122 -24.35 4.50 2.98
C PHE A 122 -25.57 5.42 2.90
N VAL A 123 -25.37 6.72 3.07
CA VAL A 123 -26.48 7.70 2.97
C VAL A 123 -26.44 8.43 1.63
N SER A 124 -27.43 8.14 0.79
CA SER A 124 -27.68 8.76 -0.51
C SER A 124 -28.78 9.84 -0.40
N SER A 125 -29.51 10.11 -1.50
CA SER A 125 -30.58 11.10 -1.67
C SER A 125 -31.35 10.79 -2.95
N ASP A 126 -32.66 11.02 -3.01
CA ASP A 126 -33.48 10.95 -4.23
C ASP A 126 -32.88 11.72 -5.42
N MET A 127 -32.12 12.77 -5.16
CA MET A 127 -31.42 13.58 -6.14
C MET A 127 -30.39 12.78 -6.96
N HIS A 128 -29.95 11.60 -6.49
CA HIS A 128 -29.12 10.68 -7.27
C HIS A 128 -29.76 10.30 -8.61
N ARG A 129 -31.10 10.33 -8.72
CA ARG A 129 -31.83 9.98 -9.95
C ARG A 129 -31.47 10.88 -11.14
N SER A 130 -31.00 12.10 -10.86
CA SER A 130 -30.52 13.07 -11.85
C SER A 130 -29.03 13.35 -11.72
N GLY A 131 -28.28 12.46 -11.04
CA GLY A 131 -26.83 12.59 -10.90
C GLY A 131 -26.08 12.12 -12.12
N ASP A 132 -24.97 12.82 -12.40
CA ASP A 132 -24.01 12.35 -13.39
C ASP A 132 -23.40 11.02 -12.94
N SER A 133 -23.30 10.10 -13.89
CA SER A 133 -22.79 8.74 -13.73
C SER A 133 -21.75 8.37 -14.80
N SER A 134 -21.19 9.39 -15.47
CA SER A 134 -20.08 9.28 -16.41
C SER A 134 -18.80 8.76 -15.72
N LEU A 135 -18.63 9.12 -14.44
CA LEU A 135 -17.40 8.93 -13.67
C LEU A 135 -16.17 9.54 -14.38
N GLU A 136 -16.35 10.65 -15.10
CA GLU A 136 -15.25 11.34 -15.79
C GLU A 136 -14.40 12.17 -14.82
N ASP A 137 -15.05 12.89 -13.90
CA ASP A 137 -14.37 13.75 -12.92
C ASP A 137 -15.07 13.75 -11.56
N ILE A 138 -15.05 12.60 -10.89
CA ILE A 138 -15.74 12.39 -9.60
C ILE A 138 -15.22 13.28 -8.46
N LEU A 139 -14.02 13.84 -8.62
CA LEU A 139 -13.31 14.65 -7.61
C LEU A 139 -13.27 16.14 -7.95
N TRP A 140 -13.87 16.53 -9.09
CA TRP A 140 -13.88 17.91 -9.59
C TRP A 140 -12.48 18.48 -9.80
N GLN A 141 -11.51 17.65 -10.21
CA GLN A 141 -10.13 18.06 -10.45
C GLN A 141 -9.92 18.60 -11.86
N GLN A 142 -10.67 18.08 -12.84
CA GLN A 142 -10.55 18.47 -14.25
C GLN A 142 -11.44 19.68 -14.55
N ARG A 143 -12.72 19.61 -14.17
CA ARG A 143 -13.71 20.68 -14.34
C ARG A 143 -13.45 21.86 -13.39
N GLY A 144 -13.01 21.55 -12.16
CA GLY A 144 -12.59 22.55 -11.18
C GLY A 144 -13.68 23.56 -10.79
N GLU A 145 -13.26 24.70 -10.24
CA GLU A 145 -14.14 25.74 -9.70
C GLU A 145 -15.05 26.40 -10.74
N LYS A 146 -14.57 26.60 -11.97
CA LYS A 146 -15.27 27.38 -13.02
C LYS A 146 -16.56 26.72 -13.48
N GLU A 147 -16.58 25.39 -13.48
CA GLU A 147 -17.71 24.58 -13.93
C GLU A 147 -18.43 23.94 -12.73
N TYR A 148 -18.05 24.28 -11.51
CA TYR A 148 -18.60 23.66 -10.31
C TYR A 148 -20.05 24.08 -10.06
N ASP A 149 -20.96 23.18 -10.41
CA ASP A 149 -22.36 23.28 -10.00
C ASP A 149 -22.58 22.53 -8.68
N THR A 150 -22.97 23.27 -7.64
CA THR A 150 -23.14 22.71 -6.29
C THR A 150 -24.22 21.62 -6.21
N ILE A 151 -25.20 21.65 -7.11
CA ILE A 151 -26.29 20.68 -7.17
C ILE A 151 -25.84 19.43 -7.93
N GLU A 152 -25.16 19.58 -9.06
CA GLU A 152 -24.59 18.47 -9.83
C GLU A 152 -23.56 17.70 -8.98
N ALA A 153 -22.63 18.39 -8.33
CA ALA A 153 -21.63 17.78 -7.45
C ALA A 153 -22.28 16.92 -6.36
N TYR A 154 -23.33 17.46 -5.74
CA TYR A 154 -24.10 16.72 -4.75
C TYR A 154 -24.78 15.49 -5.36
N ARG A 155 -25.52 15.66 -6.46
CA ARG A 155 -26.23 14.57 -7.14
C ARG A 155 -25.30 13.44 -7.52
N ALA A 156 -24.15 13.74 -8.14
CA ALA A 156 -23.13 12.76 -8.49
C ALA A 156 -22.59 12.03 -7.26
N SER A 157 -22.28 12.75 -6.17
CA SER A 157 -21.83 12.11 -4.92
C SER A 157 -22.83 11.11 -4.33
N LYS A 158 -24.13 11.34 -4.58
CA LYS A 158 -25.21 10.47 -4.09
C LYS A 158 -25.41 9.25 -4.98
N VAL A 159 -25.06 9.34 -6.27
CA VAL A 159 -24.88 8.17 -7.15
C VAL A 159 -23.70 7.31 -6.65
N HIS A 160 -22.58 7.93 -6.29
CA HIS A 160 -21.39 7.22 -5.79
C HIS A 160 -21.69 6.39 -4.53
N ASN A 161 -22.43 6.94 -3.57
CA ASN A 161 -22.81 6.20 -2.35
C ASN A 161 -23.65 4.93 -2.64
N ILE A 162 -24.49 4.96 -3.68
CA ILE A 162 -25.25 3.77 -4.10
C ILE A 162 -24.31 2.77 -4.77
N MET A 163 -23.41 3.24 -5.64
CA MET A 163 -22.40 2.38 -6.28
C MET A 163 -21.49 1.72 -5.24
N PHE A 164 -21.05 2.43 -4.19
CA PHE A 164 -20.28 1.85 -3.10
C PHE A 164 -21.05 0.74 -2.38
N ALA A 165 -22.31 1.01 -1.98
CA ALA A 165 -23.12 0.02 -1.29
C ALA A 165 -23.23 -1.29 -2.09
N LYS A 166 -23.50 -1.18 -3.40
CA LYS A 166 -23.61 -2.33 -4.31
C LYS A 166 -22.26 -3.01 -4.57
N ALA A 167 -21.18 -2.24 -4.73
CA ALA A 167 -19.86 -2.79 -4.98
C ALA A 167 -19.35 -3.60 -3.79
N PHE A 168 -19.51 -3.09 -2.56
CA PHE A 168 -19.13 -3.79 -1.35
C PHE A 168 -20.07 -4.96 -1.03
N ALA A 169 -21.36 -4.86 -1.36
CA ALA A 169 -22.29 -5.99 -1.27
C ALA A 169 -21.84 -7.20 -2.12
N ARG A 170 -21.36 -6.94 -3.35
CA ARG A 170 -20.83 -7.97 -4.25
C ARG A 170 -19.49 -8.52 -3.79
N ARG A 171 -18.61 -7.64 -3.30
CA ARG A 171 -17.23 -8.00 -2.94
C ARG A 171 -17.10 -8.67 -1.58
N TRP A 172 -17.93 -8.28 -0.62
CA TRP A 172 -17.92 -8.76 0.76
C TRP A 172 -19.27 -9.43 1.05
N PRO A 173 -19.52 -10.64 0.52
CA PRO A 173 -20.83 -11.30 0.64
C PRO A 173 -21.25 -11.58 2.10
N GLU A 174 -20.28 -11.63 3.03
CA GLU A 174 -20.50 -11.76 4.46
C GLU A 174 -20.91 -10.44 5.15
N VAL A 175 -20.73 -9.30 4.48
CA VAL A 175 -21.08 -7.96 4.97
C VAL A 175 -22.36 -7.48 4.30
N LYS A 176 -23.36 -7.08 5.10
CA LYS A 176 -24.59 -6.48 4.56
C LYS A 176 -24.35 -5.01 4.26
N SER A 177 -24.27 -4.66 2.98
CA SER A 177 -23.93 -3.32 2.50
C SER A 177 -25.11 -2.71 1.77
N ASN A 178 -25.79 -1.76 2.39
CA ASN A 178 -27.01 -1.15 1.87
C ASN A 178 -26.91 0.38 1.84
N VAL A 179 -27.87 1.00 1.15
CA VAL A 179 -27.93 2.46 0.99
C VAL A 179 -29.34 2.97 1.25
N LEU A 180 -29.45 4.14 1.86
CA LEU A 180 -30.73 4.79 2.12
C LEU A 180 -30.73 6.25 1.69
N ASP A 181 -31.90 6.77 1.32
CA ASP A 181 -32.22 8.18 1.24
C ASP A 181 -33.07 8.58 2.46
N PRO A 182 -32.65 9.59 3.26
CA PRO A 182 -33.44 10.04 4.41
C PRO A 182 -34.61 10.95 4.03
N GLY A 183 -34.76 11.32 2.76
CA GLY A 183 -35.75 12.29 2.28
C GLY A 183 -35.36 13.74 2.56
N TRP A 184 -36.20 14.66 2.08
CA TRP A 184 -35.97 16.10 2.23
C TRP A 184 -36.40 16.59 3.61
N LEU A 185 -35.51 16.48 4.60
CA LEU A 185 -35.78 16.79 6.01
C LEU A 185 -35.43 18.23 6.41
N PRO A 186 -36.17 18.87 7.34
CA PRO A 186 -35.92 20.24 7.80
C PRO A 186 -34.72 20.31 8.75
N THR A 187 -33.54 20.12 8.16
CA THR A 187 -32.22 20.24 8.78
C THR A 187 -31.50 21.48 8.24
N LYS A 188 -30.33 21.83 8.78
CA LYS A 188 -29.43 22.84 8.16
C LYS A 188 -29.16 22.56 6.69
N MET A 189 -29.16 21.29 6.30
CA MET A 189 -28.94 20.84 4.92
C MET A 189 -30.21 20.98 4.06
N GLY A 190 -31.37 20.54 4.55
CA GLY A 190 -32.61 20.59 3.76
C GLY A 190 -33.27 21.96 3.72
N GLY A 191 -33.02 22.82 4.71
CA GLY A 191 -33.63 24.14 4.84
C GLY A 191 -35.04 24.10 5.45
N SER A 192 -35.57 25.27 5.79
CA SER A 192 -36.86 25.41 6.51
C SER A 192 -38.10 25.03 5.69
N HIS A 193 -37.97 24.85 4.37
CA HIS A 193 -39.07 24.48 3.48
C HIS A 193 -39.21 22.97 3.26
N ALA A 194 -38.31 22.19 3.87
CA ALA A 194 -38.27 20.76 3.71
C ALA A 194 -39.46 20.08 4.43
N THR A 195 -40.10 19.11 3.76
CA THR A 195 -41.38 18.52 4.18
C THR A 195 -41.30 17.06 4.62
N GLY A 196 -40.11 16.48 4.61
CA GLY A 196 -39.87 15.07 4.95
C GLY A 196 -40.11 14.77 6.43
N ASP A 197 -40.37 13.49 6.71
CA ASP A 197 -40.64 12.98 8.04
C ASP A 197 -39.39 12.36 8.69
N PHE A 198 -38.95 12.96 9.80
CA PHE A 198 -37.81 12.47 10.57
C PHE A 198 -38.00 11.05 11.09
N GLU A 199 -39.20 10.66 11.52
CA GLU A 199 -39.43 9.32 12.08
C GLU A 199 -39.35 8.26 10.99
N ALA A 200 -39.92 8.52 9.81
CA ALA A 200 -39.78 7.64 8.65
C ALA A 200 -38.32 7.48 8.21
N ALA A 201 -37.55 8.57 8.21
CA ALA A 201 -36.12 8.52 7.90
C ALA A 201 -35.36 7.68 8.94
N ILE A 202 -35.52 8.00 10.22
CA ILE A 202 -34.85 7.32 11.34
C ILE A 202 -35.21 5.83 11.39
N ALA A 203 -36.46 5.46 11.11
CA ALA A 203 -36.89 4.06 11.04
C ALA A 203 -36.05 3.25 10.04
N THR A 204 -35.68 3.86 8.90
CA THR A 204 -34.85 3.20 7.89
C THR A 204 -33.41 2.99 8.38
N TYR A 205 -32.84 3.96 9.10
CA TYR A 205 -31.52 3.79 9.75
C TYR A 205 -31.54 2.67 10.78
N ILE A 206 -32.58 2.62 11.62
CA ILE A 206 -32.72 1.59 12.67
C ILE A 206 -32.83 0.21 12.03
N MET A 207 -33.73 0.03 11.06
CA MET A 207 -33.92 -1.24 10.35
C MET A 207 -32.59 -1.76 9.78
N LEU A 208 -31.82 -0.90 9.13
CA LEU A 208 -30.53 -1.27 8.53
C LEU A 208 -29.42 -1.53 9.56
N ALA A 209 -29.43 -0.81 10.68
CA ALA A 209 -28.44 -0.97 11.75
C ALA A 209 -28.70 -2.22 12.59
N GLU A 210 -29.94 -2.47 12.98
CA GLU A 210 -30.32 -3.63 13.81
C GLU A 210 -30.32 -4.91 12.99
N GLY A 211 -30.79 -4.84 11.75
CA GLY A 211 -30.74 -5.99 10.87
C GLY A 211 -31.76 -7.08 11.18
N GLU A 212 -32.72 -6.86 12.08
CA GLU A 212 -33.64 -7.90 12.54
C GLU A 212 -34.68 -8.29 11.48
N GLU A 213 -35.02 -7.36 10.60
CA GLU A 213 -35.99 -7.57 9.53
C GLU A 213 -35.37 -8.31 8.32
N ASN A 214 -36.19 -9.11 7.64
CA ASN A 214 -35.76 -9.86 6.44
C ASN A 214 -35.16 -8.95 5.35
N ASP A 215 -35.71 -7.74 5.21
CA ASP A 215 -35.22 -6.78 4.22
C ASP A 215 -33.83 -6.26 4.57
N ALA A 216 -33.54 -6.08 5.86
CA ALA A 216 -32.22 -5.71 6.36
C ALA A 216 -31.17 -6.82 6.18
N GLN A 217 -31.58 -8.07 5.94
CA GLN A 217 -30.69 -9.21 5.66
C GLN A 217 -30.24 -9.28 4.21
N ARG A 218 -30.83 -8.47 3.32
CA ARG A 218 -30.41 -8.32 1.93
C ARG A 218 -29.27 -7.30 1.83
N SER A 219 -28.56 -7.32 0.71
CA SER A 219 -27.39 -6.48 0.46
C SER A 219 -27.50 -5.85 -0.92
N GLY A 220 -26.94 -4.65 -1.10
CA GLY A 220 -27.00 -3.88 -2.34
C GLY A 220 -28.34 -3.18 -2.59
N ILE A 221 -29.20 -3.07 -1.57
CA ILE A 221 -30.55 -2.51 -1.70
C ILE A 221 -30.57 -1.02 -1.39
N TYR A 222 -31.38 -0.27 -2.15
CA TYR A 222 -31.66 1.15 -1.94
C TYR A 222 -33.02 1.34 -1.28
N TYR A 223 -33.05 2.10 -0.18
CA TYR A 223 -34.24 2.37 0.61
C TYR A 223 -34.61 3.86 0.62
N GLU A 224 -35.91 4.14 0.50
CA GLU A 224 -36.55 5.44 0.78
C GLU A 224 -37.07 5.48 2.23
N PRO A 225 -37.41 6.67 2.78
CA PRO A 225 -37.96 6.78 4.14
C PRO A 225 -39.19 5.91 4.35
N GLY A 226 -39.34 5.34 5.55
CA GLY A 226 -40.41 4.39 5.87
C GLY A 226 -40.04 2.95 5.51
N PRO A 227 -38.83 2.51 5.91
CA PRO A 227 -38.03 1.42 5.33
C PRO A 227 -38.50 0.83 4.00
N LYS A 228 -38.65 1.66 2.96
CA LYS A 228 -39.25 1.23 1.69
C LYS A 228 -38.19 0.95 0.65
N GLU A 229 -38.09 -0.30 0.17
CA GLU A 229 -37.24 -0.61 -0.97
C GLU A 229 -37.67 0.17 -2.21
N ALA A 230 -36.70 0.75 -2.90
CA ALA A 230 -36.90 1.52 -4.12
C ALA A 230 -35.83 1.20 -5.16
N LYS A 231 -36.13 1.49 -6.42
CA LYS A 231 -35.15 1.38 -7.50
C LYS A 231 -34.29 2.64 -7.55
N ALA A 232 -32.97 2.46 -7.54
CA ALA A 232 -32.02 3.53 -7.81
C ALA A 232 -31.89 3.79 -9.33
N GLN A 233 -31.10 4.80 -9.69
CA GLN A 233 -30.67 5.01 -11.08
C GLN A 233 -30.00 3.73 -11.63
N ALA A 234 -30.45 3.24 -12.80
CA ALA A 234 -30.07 1.93 -13.34
C ALA A 234 -28.55 1.75 -13.52
N VAL A 235 -27.83 2.83 -13.82
CA VAL A 235 -26.38 2.85 -13.95
C VAL A 235 -25.64 2.41 -12.68
N THR A 236 -26.28 2.48 -11.52
CA THR A 236 -25.67 2.03 -10.26
C THR A 236 -25.58 0.51 -10.16
N ASP A 237 -26.34 -0.24 -10.98
CA ASP A 237 -26.26 -1.70 -11.11
C ASP A 237 -25.12 -2.16 -12.04
N ASP A 238 -24.47 -1.22 -12.75
CA ASP A 238 -23.34 -1.51 -13.63
C ASP A 238 -22.08 -1.83 -12.80
N GLU A 239 -21.70 -3.10 -12.79
CA GLU A 239 -20.54 -3.60 -12.06
C GLU A 239 -19.22 -2.99 -12.53
N GLU A 240 -19.07 -2.69 -13.83
CA GLU A 240 -17.85 -2.07 -14.36
C GLU A 240 -17.72 -0.63 -13.88
N LYS A 241 -18.83 0.11 -13.81
CA LYS A 241 -18.84 1.47 -13.27
C LYS A 241 -18.60 1.51 -11.76
N GLN A 242 -19.17 0.57 -11.01
CA GLN A 242 -18.84 0.40 -9.59
C GLN A 242 -17.32 0.19 -9.41
N ASP A 243 -16.73 -0.69 -10.21
CA ASP A 243 -15.30 -1.00 -10.16
C ASP A 243 -14.44 0.19 -10.58
N LYS A 244 -14.87 0.93 -11.60
CA LYS A 244 -14.22 2.17 -12.04
C LYS A 244 -14.22 3.21 -10.91
N LEU A 245 -15.35 3.42 -10.24
CA LEU A 245 -15.46 4.34 -9.11
C LEU A 245 -14.49 3.94 -7.98
N LEU A 246 -14.51 2.67 -7.56
CA LEU A 246 -13.58 2.17 -6.52
C LEU A 246 -12.12 2.39 -6.92
N LYS A 247 -11.75 2.11 -8.17
CA LYS A 247 -10.39 2.34 -8.69
C LYS A 247 -10.00 3.81 -8.66
N MET A 248 -10.89 4.71 -9.05
CA MET A 248 -10.64 6.15 -9.02
C MET A 248 -10.42 6.64 -7.59
N CYS A 249 -11.23 6.17 -6.64
CA CYS A 249 -11.04 6.47 -5.22
C CYS A 249 -9.72 5.88 -4.70
N ALA A 250 -9.44 4.60 -4.97
CA ALA A 250 -8.19 3.93 -4.58
C ALA A 250 -6.96 4.73 -5.03
N LYS A 251 -6.91 5.05 -6.33
CA LYS A 251 -5.86 5.85 -6.95
C LYS A 251 -5.64 7.18 -6.23
N PHE A 252 -6.71 7.91 -5.90
CA PHE A 252 -6.57 9.17 -5.18
C PHE A 252 -6.09 8.99 -3.74
N THR A 253 -6.57 7.94 -3.05
CA THR A 253 -6.23 7.68 -1.64
C THR A 253 -4.81 7.16 -1.42
N VAL A 254 -4.24 6.49 -2.42
CA VAL A 254 -2.82 6.13 -2.49
C VAL A 254 -1.97 7.37 -2.81
N PHE A 255 -2.46 8.24 -3.69
CA PHE A 255 -1.80 9.49 -4.11
C PHE A 255 -1.70 10.56 -3.00
N THR A 256 -2.62 10.57 -2.04
CA THR A 256 -2.63 11.55 -0.92
C THR A 256 -1.61 11.29 0.18
N LEU A 257 -0.80 10.23 0.06
CA LEU A 257 0.41 10.07 0.89
C LEU A 257 1.66 10.68 0.26
N HIS A 258 1.61 11.20 -0.98
CA HIS A 258 2.85 11.52 -1.69
C HIS A 258 2.92 12.79 -2.53
N VAL A 259 1.88 13.64 -2.55
CA VAL A 259 1.91 14.79 -3.47
C VAL A 259 1.38 16.08 -2.84
N GLN A 260 2.29 16.70 -2.08
CA GLN A 260 2.59 18.12 -2.24
C GLN A 260 3.38 18.40 -3.55
N GLN A 261 3.57 17.40 -4.43
CA GLN A 261 4.18 17.57 -5.75
C GLN A 261 3.55 16.68 -6.85
N LEU A 262 2.69 17.32 -7.65
CA LEU A 262 2.52 17.11 -9.09
C LEU A 262 1.78 15.85 -9.64
N LYS A 263 0.53 16.11 -10.07
CA LYS A 263 -0.07 15.88 -11.40
C LYS A 263 0.27 14.60 -12.23
N GLY A 264 -0.73 13.71 -12.36
CA GLY A 264 -1.27 13.35 -13.70
C GLY A 264 -1.34 11.88 -14.16
N GLU A 265 -2.52 11.25 -13.96
CA GLU A 265 -3.18 10.18 -14.79
C GLU A 265 -2.87 8.67 -14.64
N TRP A 266 -3.35 7.98 -13.58
CA TRP A 266 -3.23 6.51 -13.44
C TRP A 266 -4.47 5.78 -13.96
N LEU A 267 -4.26 4.83 -14.86
CA LEU A 267 -5.18 3.74 -15.15
C LEU A 267 -5.01 2.72 -14.00
N GLY A 268 -5.98 1.86 -13.71
CA GLY A 268 -5.73 0.75 -12.77
C GLY A 268 -4.99 -0.37 -13.50
N PRO A 269 -4.21 -1.24 -12.82
CA PRO A 269 -3.26 -2.12 -13.47
C PRO A 269 -4.00 -3.15 -14.30
N LYS A 270 -4.13 -2.88 -15.60
CA LYS A 270 -4.07 -3.94 -16.61
C LYS A 270 -2.63 -4.45 -16.55
N ARG A 271 -2.37 -5.35 -15.59
CA ARG A 271 -1.04 -5.88 -15.28
C ARG A 271 -0.35 -6.37 -16.55
N SER A 272 0.52 -5.55 -17.13
CA SER A 272 1.56 -6.06 -18.00
C SER A 272 2.56 -6.86 -17.17
N LEU A 273 2.68 -6.62 -15.86
CA LEU A 273 3.47 -7.49 -14.95
C LEU A 273 2.98 -8.96 -14.89
N ASN A 274 1.71 -9.23 -15.23
CA ASN A 274 1.19 -10.59 -15.40
C ASN A 274 1.29 -11.09 -16.86
N LYS A 275 1.59 -10.21 -17.82
CA LYS A 275 1.71 -10.52 -19.27
C LYS A 275 3.15 -10.54 -19.77
N ILE A 276 4.03 -9.86 -19.06
CA ILE A 276 5.48 -9.83 -19.16
C ILE A 276 5.93 -10.70 -17.99
N ASN A 277 6.88 -11.59 -18.23
CA ASN A 277 7.46 -12.41 -17.18
C ASN A 277 8.32 -11.51 -16.27
N VAL A 278 7.73 -10.73 -15.35
CA VAL A 278 8.46 -9.71 -14.56
C VAL A 278 9.26 -10.28 -13.39
N THR A 279 9.42 -11.59 -13.40
CA THR A 279 10.57 -12.23 -12.76
C THR A 279 11.87 -11.94 -13.53
N ALA A 280 11.80 -11.32 -14.72
CA ALA A 280 12.89 -11.16 -15.67
C ALA A 280 13.57 -12.48 -16.07
N ARG A 281 12.89 -13.62 -15.81
CA ARG A 281 13.42 -14.94 -16.07
C ARG A 281 13.61 -15.13 -17.56
N ARG A 282 14.83 -15.50 -17.91
CA ARG A 282 15.16 -16.02 -19.23
C ARG A 282 14.88 -17.52 -19.22
N PRO A 283 14.53 -18.12 -20.37
CA PRO A 283 14.42 -19.58 -20.47
C PRO A 283 15.67 -20.34 -20.02
N SER A 284 16.84 -19.69 -19.99
CA SER A 284 18.12 -20.26 -19.54
C SER A 284 18.50 -19.92 -18.09
N GLY A 285 17.66 -19.18 -17.35
CA GLY A 285 18.01 -18.60 -16.06
C GLY A 285 18.95 -17.40 -16.13
N THR A 286 19.49 -17.02 -14.97
CA THR A 286 20.43 -15.91 -14.78
C THR A 286 21.85 -16.29 -15.21
N ASP A 287 22.50 -15.43 -16.00
CA ASP A 287 23.93 -15.53 -16.33
C ASP A 287 24.79 -14.84 -15.27
N PHE A 288 25.85 -15.48 -14.80
CA PHE A 288 26.79 -14.92 -13.84
C PHE A 288 28.09 -14.50 -14.52
N TYR A 289 28.53 -13.27 -14.25
CA TYR A 289 29.79 -12.74 -14.74
C TYR A 289 30.57 -12.06 -13.62
N ALA A 290 31.87 -12.29 -13.55
CA ALA A 290 32.79 -11.51 -12.71
C ALA A 290 33.62 -10.56 -13.57
N LEU A 291 33.70 -9.30 -13.13
CA LEU A 291 34.52 -8.26 -13.74
C LEU A 291 35.56 -7.80 -12.71
N PRO A 292 36.85 -8.16 -12.83
CA PRO A 292 37.89 -7.69 -11.93
C PRO A 292 38.27 -6.26 -12.30
N ILE A 293 37.53 -5.31 -11.71
CA ILE A 293 37.64 -3.88 -11.99
C ILE A 293 39.02 -3.29 -11.66
N ASP A 294 39.80 -3.95 -10.81
CA ASP A 294 41.16 -3.52 -10.45
C ASP A 294 42.23 -3.92 -11.49
N LYS A 295 41.87 -4.72 -12.51
CA LYS A 295 42.79 -5.22 -13.54
C LYS A 295 42.24 -4.96 -14.95
N PRO A 296 42.05 -3.69 -15.37
CA PRO A 296 41.66 -3.39 -16.74
C PRO A 296 42.75 -3.79 -17.74
N PHE A 297 42.34 -4.09 -18.97
CA PHE A 297 43.24 -4.18 -20.11
C PHE A 297 43.85 -2.81 -20.45
N GLU A 298 44.92 -2.77 -21.24
CA GLU A 298 45.59 -1.52 -21.65
C GLU A 298 44.65 -0.53 -22.35
N ASN A 299 43.62 -1.03 -23.03
CA ASN A 299 42.61 -0.21 -23.71
C ASN A 299 41.50 0.31 -22.77
N GLY A 300 41.58 0.03 -21.47
CA GLY A 300 40.61 0.45 -20.45
C GLY A 300 39.36 -0.42 -20.32
N SER A 301 39.22 -1.48 -21.12
CA SER A 301 38.15 -2.47 -20.93
C SER A 301 38.49 -3.48 -19.84
N PHE A 302 37.49 -4.15 -19.25
CA PHE A 302 37.70 -5.14 -18.19
C PHE A 302 37.58 -6.56 -18.76
N PRO A 303 38.40 -7.53 -18.29
CA PRO A 303 38.15 -8.93 -18.60
C PRO A 303 36.80 -9.35 -18.01
N ILE A 304 36.06 -10.18 -18.74
CA ILE A 304 34.78 -10.72 -18.30
C ILE A 304 34.97 -12.22 -18.11
N ILE A 305 34.77 -12.69 -16.89
CA ILE A 305 34.83 -14.11 -16.55
C ILE A 305 33.40 -14.62 -16.46
N ASN A 306 33.02 -15.52 -17.36
CA ASN A 306 31.76 -16.23 -17.24
C ASN A 306 31.85 -17.24 -16.08
N ILE A 307 30.82 -17.25 -15.24
CA ILE A 307 30.73 -18.14 -14.08
C ILE A 307 29.56 -19.10 -14.32
N SER A 308 29.87 -20.39 -14.32
CA SER A 308 28.88 -21.46 -14.43
C SER A 308 28.49 -22.01 -13.05
N THR A 309 27.24 -22.41 -12.88
CA THR A 309 26.77 -23.06 -11.66
C THR A 309 27.18 -24.54 -11.65
N SER A 310 27.48 -25.06 -10.47
CA SER A 310 27.78 -26.49 -10.23
C SER A 310 27.04 -26.98 -8.99
N ASP A 311 26.75 -28.28 -8.94
CA ASP A 311 26.05 -28.96 -7.84
C ASP A 311 24.64 -28.42 -7.53
N TYR A 312 24.01 -27.73 -8.50
CA TYR A 312 22.65 -27.23 -8.42
C TYR A 312 21.73 -27.96 -9.41
N VAL A 313 20.53 -28.32 -8.94
CA VAL A 313 19.44 -28.85 -9.78
C VAL A 313 18.17 -28.07 -9.45
N SER A 314 17.60 -27.41 -10.44
CA SER A 314 16.36 -26.66 -10.33
C SER A 314 15.17 -27.60 -10.15
N ASN A 315 14.02 -27.05 -9.76
CA ASN A 315 12.77 -27.81 -9.68
C ASN A 315 12.21 -28.24 -11.05
N SER A 316 12.80 -27.75 -12.15
CA SER A 316 12.51 -28.21 -13.52
C SER A 316 13.50 -29.27 -14.01
N GLY A 317 14.49 -29.64 -13.18
CA GLY A 317 15.49 -30.67 -13.47
C GLY A 317 16.71 -30.20 -14.27
N ASP A 318 16.85 -28.89 -14.50
CA ASP A 318 18.03 -28.29 -15.14
C ASP A 318 18.96 -27.61 -14.12
N SER A 319 19.98 -26.88 -14.57
CA SER A 319 20.92 -26.15 -13.70
C SER A 319 20.65 -24.64 -13.65
N SER A 320 19.48 -24.18 -14.10
CA SER A 320 19.13 -22.76 -14.18
C SER A 320 18.77 -22.19 -12.81
N VAL A 321 19.24 -20.97 -12.52
CA VAL A 321 18.94 -20.23 -11.28
C VAL A 321 18.29 -18.91 -11.67
N ASP A 322 17.18 -18.54 -11.02
CA ASP A 322 16.41 -17.34 -11.34
C ASP A 322 16.57 -16.31 -10.22
N VAL A 323 17.72 -15.63 -10.22
CA VAL A 323 18.09 -14.69 -9.15
C VAL A 323 17.32 -13.38 -9.31
N LEU A 324 16.51 -13.05 -8.30
CA LEU A 324 15.86 -11.75 -8.15
C LEU A 324 16.80 -10.72 -7.51
N GLY A 325 17.51 -11.14 -6.47
CA GLY A 325 18.40 -10.30 -5.67
C GLY A 325 19.40 -11.16 -4.91
N PHE A 326 20.49 -10.56 -4.46
CA PHE A 326 21.52 -11.28 -3.73
C PHE A 326 22.32 -10.39 -2.78
N ASP A 327 22.95 -11.05 -1.81
CA ASP A 327 24.03 -10.48 -1.02
C ASP A 327 25.15 -11.52 -0.87
N ALA A 328 26.32 -11.09 -0.39
CA ALA A 328 27.49 -11.95 -0.27
C ALA A 328 28.27 -11.73 1.02
N GLU A 329 28.86 -12.81 1.54
CA GLU A 329 29.72 -12.84 2.70
C GLU A 329 31.13 -13.29 2.30
N ILE A 330 32.15 -12.52 2.68
CA ILE A 330 33.54 -12.93 2.52
C ILE A 330 33.89 -13.87 3.68
N VAL A 331 34.10 -15.14 3.38
CA VAL A 331 34.39 -16.19 4.37
C VAL A 331 35.89 -16.33 4.61
N SER A 332 36.69 -16.11 3.57
CA SER A 332 38.15 -16.10 3.63
C SER A 332 38.74 -15.14 2.58
N GLU A 333 40.06 -15.02 2.52
CA GLU A 333 40.74 -14.22 1.47
C GLU A 333 40.34 -14.66 0.05
N HIS A 334 40.03 -15.95 -0.13
CA HIS A 334 39.73 -16.54 -1.44
C HIS A 334 38.26 -16.94 -1.61
N THR A 335 37.52 -17.16 -0.53
CA THR A 335 36.18 -17.77 -0.58
C THR A 335 35.11 -16.75 -0.24
N VAL A 336 34.07 -16.70 -1.08
CA VAL A 336 32.90 -15.85 -0.92
C VAL A 336 31.65 -16.74 -0.94
N HIS A 337 30.75 -16.55 0.02
CA HIS A 337 29.43 -17.16 0.01
C HIS A 337 28.41 -16.16 -0.52
N PHE A 338 27.64 -16.57 -1.53
CA PHE A 338 26.54 -15.80 -2.10
C PHE A 338 25.21 -16.36 -1.60
N TYR A 339 24.29 -15.46 -1.25
CA TYR A 339 22.93 -15.78 -0.86
C TYR A 339 22.00 -15.24 -1.94
N PHE A 340 21.38 -16.13 -2.71
CA PHE A 340 20.52 -15.78 -3.83
C PHE A 340 19.05 -15.90 -3.44
N VAL A 341 18.30 -14.81 -3.59
CA VAL A 341 16.84 -14.86 -3.64
C VAL A 341 16.45 -15.46 -4.99
N ASN A 342 16.15 -16.75 -4.99
CA ASN A 342 15.87 -17.52 -6.21
C ASN A 342 14.36 -17.70 -6.40
N HIS A 343 13.81 -17.01 -7.38
CA HIS A 343 12.39 -17.10 -7.71
C HIS A 343 12.19 -18.23 -8.72
N ARG A 344 12.13 -19.48 -8.25
CA ARG A 344 11.98 -20.64 -9.14
C ARG A 344 10.62 -20.64 -9.86
N PRO A 345 10.53 -21.16 -11.10
CA PRO A 345 9.27 -21.30 -11.78
C PRO A 345 8.43 -22.37 -11.09
N PRO A 346 7.18 -22.10 -10.69
CA PRO A 346 6.39 -23.14 -10.07
C PRO A 346 6.01 -24.21 -11.10
N VAL A 347 6.09 -25.47 -10.68
CA VAL A 347 5.81 -26.65 -11.51
C VAL A 347 4.80 -27.57 -10.81
N ASP A 348 4.04 -28.34 -11.58
CA ASP A 348 3.18 -29.41 -11.05
C ASP A 348 3.97 -30.70 -10.74
N ALA A 349 3.26 -31.75 -10.32
CA ALA A 349 3.86 -33.04 -9.98
C ALA A 349 4.57 -33.73 -11.17
N GLU A 350 4.21 -33.36 -12.39
CA GLU A 350 4.81 -33.84 -13.64
C GLU A 350 5.94 -32.93 -14.15
N GLY A 351 6.31 -31.88 -13.40
CA GLY A 351 7.37 -30.94 -13.76
C GLY A 351 6.95 -29.90 -14.80
N ARG A 352 5.65 -29.74 -15.09
CA ARG A 352 5.15 -28.75 -16.05
C ARG A 352 4.94 -27.41 -15.36
N HIS A 353 5.32 -26.32 -16.02
CA HIS A 353 5.10 -24.97 -15.50
C HIS A 353 3.62 -24.68 -15.25
N VAL A 354 3.35 -24.05 -14.12
CA VAL A 354 2.01 -23.66 -13.68
C VAL A 354 1.93 -22.16 -13.41
N ASP A 355 0.73 -21.62 -13.45
CA ASP A 355 0.48 -20.18 -13.33
C ASP A 355 0.71 -19.70 -11.89
N ALA A 356 1.84 -19.01 -11.67
CA ALA A 356 2.24 -18.45 -10.38
C ALA A 356 1.18 -17.50 -9.78
N THR A 357 0.34 -16.86 -10.60
CA THR A 357 -0.72 -15.96 -10.10
C THR A 357 -1.84 -16.70 -9.38
N LYS A 358 -1.95 -18.02 -9.58
CA LYS A 358 -2.98 -18.87 -8.99
C LYS A 358 -2.50 -19.72 -7.82
N ILE A 359 -1.20 -19.99 -7.74
CA ILE A 359 -0.61 -20.92 -6.76
C ILE A 359 0.45 -20.27 -5.86
N GLY A 360 0.94 -19.08 -6.21
CA GLY A 360 1.94 -18.36 -5.45
C GLY A 360 3.35 -18.53 -6.00
N THR A 361 4.30 -17.90 -5.29
CA THR A 361 5.73 -17.98 -5.55
C THR A 361 6.29 -19.33 -5.11
N ASN A 362 7.31 -19.82 -5.81
CA ASN A 362 8.12 -20.96 -5.40
C ASN A 362 9.55 -20.52 -5.05
N ALA A 363 9.65 -19.47 -4.24
CA ALA A 363 10.92 -18.81 -3.96
C ALA A 363 11.75 -19.55 -2.91
N THR A 364 13.07 -19.48 -3.05
CA THR A 364 14.07 -20.03 -2.12
C THR A 364 15.16 -19.02 -1.84
N ILE A 365 15.92 -19.28 -0.77
CA ILE A 365 17.25 -18.70 -0.61
C ILE A 365 18.27 -19.79 -0.90
N ASP A 366 19.03 -19.65 -1.99
CA ASP A 366 20.07 -20.60 -2.38
C ASP A 366 21.44 -20.05 -2.03
N VAL A 367 22.25 -20.84 -1.32
CA VAL A 367 23.60 -20.46 -0.89
C VAL A 367 24.62 -21.12 -1.79
N PHE A 368 25.54 -20.31 -2.30
CA PHE A 368 26.57 -20.70 -3.23
C PHE A 368 27.96 -20.28 -2.74
N GLU A 369 28.98 -21.07 -3.02
CA GLU A 369 30.38 -20.79 -2.73
C GLU A 369 31.14 -20.48 -4.00
N TYR A 370 31.88 -19.37 -3.98
CA TYR A 370 32.72 -18.92 -5.06
C TYR A 370 34.14 -18.71 -4.56
N ASP A 371 35.10 -19.41 -5.18
CA ASP A 371 36.51 -19.10 -5.03
C ASP A 371 36.91 -18.02 -6.03
N ARG A 372 37.51 -16.94 -5.53
CA ARG A 372 37.87 -15.76 -6.32
C ARG A 372 38.74 -16.13 -7.52
N GLY A 373 38.25 -15.83 -8.71
CA GLY A 373 38.93 -16.12 -9.98
C GLY A 373 38.55 -17.45 -10.61
N SER A 374 37.68 -18.23 -9.97
CA SER A 374 37.10 -19.43 -10.55
C SER A 374 36.16 -19.11 -11.73
N THR A 375 35.93 -20.10 -12.58
CA THR A 375 34.90 -20.06 -13.64
C THR A 375 33.64 -20.83 -13.24
N THR A 376 33.61 -21.36 -12.01
CA THR A 376 32.50 -22.11 -11.45
C THR A 376 32.11 -21.55 -10.08
N ILE A 377 30.82 -21.53 -9.79
CA ILE A 377 30.25 -21.28 -8.47
C ILE A 377 29.51 -22.54 -8.01
N ARG A 378 29.77 -22.99 -6.78
CA ARG A 378 29.31 -24.29 -6.27
C ARG A 378 28.13 -24.09 -5.32
N HIS A 379 27.03 -24.77 -5.59
CA HIS A 379 25.88 -24.75 -4.69
C HIS A 379 26.21 -25.46 -3.36
N LEU A 380 25.84 -24.83 -2.25
CA LEU A 380 26.00 -25.40 -0.91
C LEU A 380 24.69 -25.96 -0.38
N ARG A 381 23.60 -25.19 -0.46
CA ARG A 381 22.28 -25.55 0.08
C ARG A 381 21.16 -24.64 -0.41
N THR A 382 19.96 -25.18 -0.39
CA THR A 382 18.70 -24.47 -0.61
C THR A 382 17.94 -24.35 0.71
N ILE A 383 17.54 -23.14 1.09
CA ILE A 383 16.60 -22.88 2.19
C ILE A 383 15.20 -22.63 1.60
N TYR A 384 14.22 -23.40 2.08
CA TYR A 384 12.82 -23.28 1.68
C TYR A 384 11.91 -23.42 2.91
N ASP A 385 11.18 -22.36 3.22
CA ASP A 385 10.11 -22.36 4.22
C ASP A 385 9.00 -21.44 3.73
N PRO A 386 7.92 -21.95 3.11
CA PRO A 386 6.88 -21.10 2.52
C PRO A 386 5.98 -20.44 3.57
N LEU A 387 6.07 -20.82 4.86
CA LEU A 387 5.32 -20.19 5.94
C LEU A 387 6.03 -18.94 6.46
N ILE A 388 7.38 -18.94 6.40
CA ILE A 388 8.22 -17.87 6.95
C ILE A 388 8.90 -17.03 5.84
N ILE A 389 9.26 -17.65 4.72
CA ILE A 389 9.83 -17.05 3.51
C ILE A 389 8.80 -17.19 2.36
N TYR A 390 7.68 -16.49 2.49
CA TYR A 390 6.59 -16.59 1.53
C TYR A 390 6.87 -15.79 0.25
N THR A 391 7.30 -14.53 0.36
CA THR A 391 7.57 -13.68 -0.83
C THR A 391 8.86 -12.89 -0.65
N PRO A 392 10.02 -13.59 -0.66
CA PRO A 392 11.30 -12.95 -0.44
C PRO A 392 11.63 -12.01 -1.59
N ASN A 393 12.09 -10.80 -1.27
CA ASN A 393 12.52 -9.82 -2.28
C ASN A 393 14.01 -9.49 -2.19
N ASN A 394 14.53 -9.35 -0.96
CA ASN A 394 15.94 -9.03 -0.73
C ASN A 394 16.52 -9.85 0.43
N VAL A 395 17.85 -9.93 0.51
CA VAL A 395 18.61 -10.70 1.49
C VAL A 395 19.82 -9.88 1.96
N ALA A 396 20.20 -10.03 3.23
CA ALA A 396 21.41 -9.46 3.78
C ALA A 396 22.14 -10.50 4.64
N ALA A 397 23.41 -10.77 4.29
CA ALA A 397 24.27 -11.62 5.10
C ALA A 397 24.67 -10.89 6.38
N ILE A 398 24.47 -11.53 7.54
CA ILE A 398 24.76 -10.91 8.85
C ILE A 398 25.95 -11.56 9.57
N GLY A 399 26.65 -12.47 8.89
CA GLY A 399 27.86 -13.15 9.35
C GLY A 399 27.61 -14.57 9.86
N ASN A 400 28.65 -15.41 9.82
CA ASN A 400 28.66 -16.79 10.33
C ASN A 400 27.66 -17.72 9.62
N GLY A 401 27.38 -17.49 8.34
CA GLY A 401 26.40 -18.29 7.61
C GLY A 401 24.94 -17.91 7.84
N GLU A 402 24.67 -16.87 8.64
CA GLU A 402 23.34 -16.36 8.95
C GLU A 402 22.95 -15.20 8.02
N PHE A 403 21.65 -15.07 7.76
CA PHE A 403 21.13 -13.99 6.91
C PHE A 403 19.74 -13.53 7.35
N VAL A 404 19.36 -12.36 6.85
CA VAL A 404 18.02 -11.79 6.98
C VAL A 404 17.43 -11.64 5.60
N THR A 405 16.12 -11.82 5.45
CA THR A 405 15.39 -11.61 4.19
C THR A 405 14.10 -10.82 4.42
N THR A 406 13.75 -9.96 3.48
CA THR A 406 12.45 -9.28 3.46
C THR A 406 11.43 -10.13 2.73
N ASN A 407 10.24 -10.25 3.30
CA ASN A 407 9.05 -10.60 2.55
C ASN A 407 8.31 -9.32 2.17
N ASP A 408 8.23 -9.01 0.88
CA ASP A 408 7.77 -7.71 0.39
C ASP A 408 6.23 -7.51 0.39
N HIS A 409 5.46 -8.54 0.73
CA HIS A 409 3.99 -8.53 0.64
C HIS A 409 3.40 -9.59 1.57
N SER A 410 2.11 -9.52 1.94
CA SER A 410 1.48 -10.47 2.86
C SER A 410 1.30 -11.90 2.30
N PRO A 411 1.38 -12.96 3.13
CA PRO A 411 1.23 -14.35 2.67
C PRO A 411 -0.16 -14.61 2.05
N GLY A 412 -0.20 -15.51 1.06
CA GLY A 412 -1.43 -15.90 0.36
C GLY A 412 -1.65 -15.16 -0.98
N LEU A 413 -2.76 -15.49 -1.64
CA LEU A 413 -3.18 -14.94 -2.94
C LEU A 413 -4.53 -14.22 -2.84
N GLY A 414 -4.87 -13.41 -3.84
CA GLY A 414 -6.19 -12.82 -4.02
C GLY A 414 -6.30 -11.35 -3.64
N TRP A 415 -7.53 -10.84 -3.54
CA TRP A 415 -7.83 -9.40 -3.40
C TRP A 415 -7.14 -8.72 -2.21
N ARG A 416 -6.88 -9.45 -1.11
CA ARG A 416 -6.16 -8.91 0.05
C ARG A 416 -4.71 -8.55 -0.31
N ARG A 417 -4.02 -9.39 -1.08
CA ARG A 417 -2.65 -9.16 -1.56
C ARG A 417 -2.59 -7.90 -2.45
N GLU A 418 -3.65 -7.64 -3.22
CA GLU A 418 -3.75 -6.42 -4.04
C GLU A 418 -3.87 -5.14 -3.20
N LEU A 419 -4.29 -5.25 -1.94
CA LEU A 419 -4.37 -4.12 -1.02
C LEU A 419 -3.08 -3.87 -0.23
N ASP A 420 -2.02 -4.68 -0.37
CA ASP A 420 -0.77 -4.47 0.37
C ASP A 420 -0.20 -3.05 0.19
N PHE A 421 -0.35 -2.49 -1.01
CA PHE A 421 0.01 -1.10 -1.34
C PHE A 421 -0.81 -0.04 -0.59
N ILE A 422 -1.97 -0.39 -0.04
CA ILE A 422 -2.90 0.53 0.63
C ILE A 422 -2.82 0.34 2.15
N ILE A 423 -2.99 -0.89 2.61
CA ILE A 423 -3.16 -1.22 4.04
C ILE A 423 -1.94 -1.91 4.65
N GLY A 424 -0.88 -2.08 3.88
CA GLY A 424 0.36 -2.73 4.34
C GLY A 424 0.35 -4.24 4.19
N GLY A 425 1.56 -4.77 3.99
CA GLY A 425 1.89 -6.17 3.81
C GLY A 425 3.40 -6.36 3.83
N GLY A 426 3.83 -7.56 4.21
CA GLY A 426 5.23 -7.93 4.28
C GLY A 426 5.82 -7.87 5.69
N GLY A 427 7.02 -8.39 5.81
CA GLY A 427 7.74 -8.58 7.06
C GLY A 427 9.21 -8.90 6.84
N VAL A 428 9.95 -9.10 7.92
CA VAL A 428 11.38 -9.45 7.87
C VAL A 428 11.57 -10.77 8.61
N THR A 429 12.45 -11.60 8.08
CA THR A 429 12.75 -12.95 8.58
C THR A 429 14.26 -13.11 8.77
N HIS A 430 14.67 -13.74 9.86
CA HIS A 430 16.05 -14.19 10.10
C HIS A 430 16.15 -15.69 9.86
N CYS A 431 17.26 -16.14 9.27
CA CYS A 431 17.60 -17.54 9.11
C CYS A 431 19.01 -17.80 9.64
N ASP A 432 19.15 -18.86 10.42
CA ASP A 432 20.42 -19.25 11.01
C ASP A 432 21.32 -20.02 10.02
N SER A 433 22.52 -20.36 10.48
CA SER A 433 23.52 -21.09 9.69
C SER A 433 23.14 -22.54 9.39
N THR A 434 22.03 -23.05 9.93
CA THR A 434 21.46 -24.38 9.56
C THR A 434 20.35 -24.25 8.52
N GLY A 435 19.84 -23.04 8.30
CA GLY A 435 18.70 -22.75 7.43
C GLY A 435 17.35 -22.75 8.17
N SER A 436 17.36 -22.78 9.49
CA SER A 436 16.14 -22.61 10.30
C SER A 436 15.77 -21.12 10.36
N CYS A 437 14.51 -20.80 10.07
CA CYS A 437 14.06 -19.42 9.89
C CYS A 437 12.97 -19.01 10.88
N ASN A 438 13.05 -17.76 11.35
CA ASN A 438 12.08 -17.17 12.27
C ASN A 438 11.70 -15.76 11.81
N ALA A 439 10.42 -15.43 11.94
CA ALA A 439 9.95 -14.08 11.64
C ALA A 439 10.50 -13.08 12.68
N ILE A 440 11.17 -12.03 12.21
CA ILE A 440 11.56 -10.88 13.03
C ILE A 440 10.35 -9.98 13.28
N THR A 441 9.50 -9.82 12.25
CA THR A 441 8.29 -9.00 12.34
C THR A 441 7.06 -9.78 11.87
N PRO A 442 5.85 -9.41 12.34
CA PRO A 442 4.61 -9.91 11.75
C PRO A 442 4.51 -9.66 10.22
N PRO A 443 3.76 -10.47 9.45
CA PRO A 443 3.63 -10.37 7.98
C PRO A 443 2.90 -9.12 7.41
N ARG A 444 2.64 -8.13 8.26
CA ARG A 444 1.88 -6.90 7.95
C ARG A 444 2.49 -5.67 8.61
N THR A 445 3.78 -5.74 8.93
CA THR A 445 4.49 -4.67 9.64
C THR A 445 4.83 -3.50 8.72
N PHE A 446 5.07 -3.79 7.44
CA PHE A 446 5.54 -2.83 6.44
C PHE A 446 4.49 -2.58 5.36
N LYS A 447 4.73 -1.58 4.51
CA LYS A 447 4.02 -1.31 3.26
C LYS A 447 5.00 -1.49 2.09
N MET A 448 5.32 -2.75 1.82
CA MET A 448 6.27 -3.19 0.80
C MET A 448 7.75 -2.95 1.15
N PRO A 449 8.35 -3.81 1.99
CA PRO A 449 9.78 -3.74 2.34
C PRO A 449 10.64 -4.32 1.21
N ASN A 450 10.93 -3.53 0.17
CA ASN A 450 11.68 -3.99 -1.00
C ASN A 450 13.17 -4.20 -0.71
N GLY A 451 13.82 -3.25 -0.05
CA GLY A 451 15.27 -3.29 0.18
C GLY A 451 15.66 -3.92 1.51
N LEU A 452 16.93 -4.27 1.63
CA LEU A 452 17.54 -4.72 2.87
C LEU A 452 19.05 -4.48 2.83
N ALA A 453 19.64 -4.00 3.92
CA ALA A 453 21.10 -3.97 4.04
C ALA A 453 21.55 -4.08 5.50
N LYS A 454 22.67 -4.79 5.70
CA LYS A 454 23.42 -4.78 6.96
C LYS A 454 24.48 -3.68 6.89
N GLY A 455 24.47 -2.76 7.85
CA GLY A 455 25.49 -1.72 7.97
C GLY A 455 26.47 -1.95 9.12
N ALA A 456 27.21 -0.89 9.46
CA ALA A 456 28.17 -0.90 10.55
C ALA A 456 27.48 -1.06 11.92
N GLY A 457 28.23 -1.50 12.94
CA GLY A 457 27.74 -1.52 14.32
C GLY A 457 26.58 -2.47 14.60
N ASN A 458 26.48 -3.59 13.86
CA ASN A 458 25.36 -4.55 13.97
C ASN A 458 23.99 -3.92 13.68
N LEU A 459 23.91 -3.01 12.72
CA LEU A 459 22.63 -2.41 12.30
C LEU A 459 22.09 -3.07 11.03
N LEU A 460 20.76 -3.19 10.97
CA LEU A 460 20.00 -3.64 9.83
C LEU A 460 19.04 -2.55 9.39
N TYR A 461 19.01 -2.26 8.09
CA TYR A 461 18.20 -1.21 7.49
C TYR A 461 17.17 -1.82 6.53
N VAL A 462 15.91 -1.48 6.75
CA VAL A 462 14.76 -2.00 5.98
C VAL A 462 13.97 -0.81 5.41
N PRO A 463 14.24 -0.40 4.15
CA PRO A 463 13.40 0.57 3.47
C PRO A 463 12.01 0.01 3.18
N ASP A 464 11.00 0.80 3.50
CA ASP A 464 9.60 0.55 3.24
C ASP A 464 9.17 1.46 2.09
N THR A 465 8.92 0.84 0.93
CA THR A 465 8.77 1.56 -0.34
C THR A 465 7.57 2.48 -0.33
N ILE A 466 6.41 2.05 0.15
CA ILE A 466 5.21 2.89 0.03
C ILE A 466 5.15 3.96 1.12
N SER A 467 5.62 3.67 2.33
CA SER A 467 5.67 4.69 3.38
C SER A 467 6.81 5.69 3.22
N GLY A 468 7.85 5.35 2.45
CA GLY A 468 9.03 6.19 2.30
C GLY A 468 9.85 6.33 3.58
N THR A 469 9.86 5.26 4.39
CA THR A 469 10.58 5.20 5.66
C THR A 469 11.65 4.11 5.64
N ILE A 470 12.71 4.26 6.43
CA ILE A 470 13.72 3.22 6.66
C ILE A 470 13.65 2.82 8.13
N SER A 471 13.27 1.57 8.39
CA SER A 471 13.31 1.02 9.74
C SER A 471 14.72 0.55 10.05
N VAL A 472 15.27 0.98 11.18
CA VAL A 472 16.62 0.65 11.65
C VAL A 472 16.51 -0.27 12.84
N TYR A 473 17.08 -1.47 12.73
CA TYR A 473 17.14 -2.46 13.79
C TYR A 473 18.58 -2.63 14.28
N SER A 474 18.78 -2.73 15.59
CA SER A 474 20.01 -3.28 16.14
C SER A 474 19.93 -4.81 16.20
N ILE A 475 21.03 -5.47 15.85
CA ILE A 475 21.21 -6.92 15.93
C ILE A 475 21.94 -7.21 17.24
N ASP A 476 21.18 -7.70 18.22
CA ASP A 476 21.68 -8.07 19.54
C ASP A 476 21.97 -9.58 19.59
N ARG A 477 23.24 -9.90 19.84
CA ARG A 477 23.79 -11.27 19.93
C ARG A 477 24.18 -11.64 21.36
N SER A 478 23.71 -10.92 22.37
CA SER A 478 24.05 -11.16 23.78
C SER A 478 23.37 -12.41 24.38
N SER A 479 22.31 -12.93 23.75
CA SER A 479 21.65 -14.18 24.14
C SER A 479 22.26 -15.39 23.40
N ASP A 480 22.28 -16.56 24.07
CA ASP A 480 22.80 -17.80 23.49
C ASP A 480 21.95 -18.34 22.32
N SER A 481 20.69 -17.89 22.17
CA SER A 481 19.77 -18.07 21.02
C SER A 481 18.34 -17.67 21.44
N PRO A 482 17.48 -17.09 20.55
CA PRO A 482 17.76 -16.61 19.19
C PRO A 482 18.33 -15.17 19.17
N VAL A 483 18.96 -14.80 18.04
CA VAL A 483 19.42 -13.42 17.78
C VAL A 483 18.23 -12.46 17.84
N ASN A 484 18.39 -11.38 18.59
CA ASN A 484 17.31 -10.41 18.79
C ASN A 484 17.48 -9.20 17.87
N PHE A 485 16.36 -8.71 17.34
CA PHE A 485 16.33 -7.56 16.44
C PHE A 485 15.46 -6.48 17.05
N ILE A 486 16.09 -5.40 17.50
CA ILE A 486 15.42 -4.34 18.25
C ILE A 486 15.24 -3.15 17.32
N LEU A 487 14.00 -2.76 17.05
CA LEU A 487 13.73 -1.52 16.31
C LEU A 487 14.22 -0.33 17.15
N ILE A 488 15.22 0.38 16.66
CA ILE A 488 15.78 1.55 17.36
C ILE A 488 15.33 2.87 16.74
N GLU A 489 15.03 2.90 15.43
CA GLU A 489 14.66 4.14 14.75
C GLU A 489 13.83 3.89 13.48
N LYS A 490 13.04 4.89 13.07
CA LYS A 490 12.40 4.96 11.75
C LYS A 490 12.71 6.31 11.10
N LEU A 491 13.48 6.27 10.02
CA LEU A 491 13.88 7.46 9.27
C LEU A 491 12.86 7.74 8.17
N ALA A 492 12.17 8.89 8.22
CA ALA A 492 11.28 9.31 7.17
C ALA A 492 12.06 10.06 6.07
N ILE A 493 12.16 9.49 4.88
CA ILE A 493 12.81 10.12 3.72
C ILE A 493 11.82 10.97 2.93
N GLY A 494 10.53 10.62 2.97
CA GLY A 494 9.45 11.40 2.35
C GLY A 494 9.34 11.22 0.83
N MET A 495 9.83 10.08 0.31
CA MET A 495 9.57 9.57 -1.05
C MET A 495 9.57 8.04 -1.07
N PRO A 496 8.89 7.40 -2.03
CA PRO A 496 9.06 5.97 -2.23
C PRO A 496 10.51 5.59 -2.43
N LEU A 497 10.93 4.52 -1.77
CA LEU A 497 12.30 4.00 -1.78
C LEU A 497 12.31 2.61 -2.39
N ASP A 498 13.44 2.19 -2.96
CA ASP A 498 13.58 0.80 -3.40
C ASP A 498 14.60 0.05 -2.55
N ASN A 499 15.77 -0.23 -3.10
CA ASN A 499 16.84 -0.87 -2.36
C ASN A 499 17.61 0.10 -1.47
N ILE A 500 18.58 -0.45 -0.74
CA ILE A 500 19.54 0.29 0.07
C ILE A 500 20.89 -0.42 -0.03
N ALA A 501 21.96 0.36 -0.05
CA ALA A 501 23.33 -0.15 -0.06
C ALA A 501 24.16 0.58 1.00
N VAL A 502 25.12 -0.12 1.60
CA VAL A 502 26.12 0.48 2.49
C VAL A 502 27.46 0.53 1.76
N ASP A 503 28.16 1.66 1.83
CA ASP A 503 29.51 1.80 1.29
C ASP A 503 30.61 1.51 2.33
N LEU A 504 31.87 1.58 1.93
CA LEU A 504 33.01 1.30 2.82
C LEU A 504 33.19 2.31 3.97
N ASN A 505 32.56 3.49 3.90
CA ASN A 505 32.54 4.45 5.00
C ASN A 505 31.41 4.17 5.98
N GLY A 506 30.51 3.23 5.67
CA GLY A 506 29.28 2.99 6.42
C GLY A 506 28.13 3.92 6.02
N ASP A 507 28.29 4.73 4.97
CA ASP A 507 27.22 5.60 4.49
C ASP A 507 26.19 4.77 3.70
N LEU A 508 24.91 5.09 3.89
CA LEU A 508 23.80 4.44 3.18
C LEU A 508 23.51 5.17 1.87
N TRP A 509 23.26 4.42 0.82
CA TRP A 509 22.91 4.89 -0.50
C TRP A 509 21.55 4.31 -0.90
N VAL A 510 20.58 5.18 -1.12
CA VAL A 510 19.16 4.80 -1.25
C VAL A 510 18.57 5.42 -2.51
N PRO A 511 18.28 4.63 -3.56
CA PRO A 511 17.43 5.08 -4.65
C PRO A 511 16.01 5.36 -4.18
N GLY A 512 15.43 6.43 -4.71
CA GLY A 512 14.04 6.80 -4.48
C GLY A 512 13.35 7.29 -5.75
N PHE A 513 12.03 7.25 -5.71
CA PHE A 513 11.15 7.63 -6.81
C PHE A 513 10.41 8.92 -6.43
N PRO A 514 10.87 10.09 -6.89
CA PRO A 514 10.29 11.37 -6.47
C PRO A 514 8.86 11.59 -7.00
N ASP A 515 8.43 10.76 -7.95
CA ASP A 515 7.09 10.80 -8.55
C ASP A 515 6.41 9.43 -8.38
N GLY A 516 5.67 9.27 -7.28
CA GLY A 516 4.91 8.04 -6.99
C GLY A 516 3.80 7.76 -8.02
N PHE A 517 3.38 8.78 -8.76
CA PHE A 517 2.39 8.67 -9.79
C PHE A 517 2.99 8.04 -11.08
N GLN A 518 4.19 8.47 -11.45
CA GLN A 518 4.96 7.82 -12.51
C GLN A 518 5.45 6.43 -12.09
N LEU A 519 5.76 6.20 -10.81
CA LEU A 519 6.07 4.85 -10.30
C LEU A 519 4.94 3.89 -10.62
N LEU A 520 3.72 4.30 -10.31
CA LEU A 520 2.53 3.54 -10.64
C LEU A 520 2.44 3.32 -12.16
N LYS A 521 2.57 4.34 -13.02
CA LYS A 521 2.51 4.17 -14.50
C LYS A 521 3.58 3.19 -14.98
N TRP A 522 4.78 3.32 -14.42
CA TRP A 522 5.90 2.46 -14.71
C TRP A 522 5.65 1.01 -14.29
N MET A 523 4.99 0.76 -13.16
CA MET A 523 4.58 -0.59 -12.79
C MET A 523 3.54 -1.18 -13.75
N GLU A 524 2.72 -0.37 -14.42
CA GLU A 524 1.74 -0.87 -15.40
C GLU A 524 2.36 -1.23 -16.75
N ASP A 525 3.38 -0.48 -17.19
CA ASP A 525 4.03 -0.66 -18.49
C ASP A 525 5.52 -0.27 -18.43
N PRO A 526 6.37 -1.06 -17.71
CA PRO A 526 7.76 -0.70 -17.47
C PRO A 526 8.59 -0.42 -18.73
N PRO A 527 8.41 -1.14 -19.85
CA PRO A 527 9.18 -0.89 -21.07
C PRO A 527 8.91 0.46 -21.74
N ASN A 528 7.71 1.03 -21.55
CA ASN A 528 7.29 2.24 -22.29
C ASN A 528 7.12 3.48 -21.39
N ALA A 529 7.07 3.30 -20.08
CA ALA A 529 6.98 4.38 -19.12
C ALA A 529 8.37 4.83 -18.64
N ARG A 530 8.50 6.13 -18.33
CA ARG A 530 9.66 6.66 -17.61
C ARG A 530 9.30 6.90 -16.15
N LEU A 531 10.30 6.74 -15.29
CA LEU A 531 10.21 6.94 -13.86
C LEU A 531 11.41 7.79 -13.41
N PRO A 532 11.17 9.01 -12.92
CA PRO A 532 12.19 9.85 -12.31
C PRO A 532 12.96 9.13 -11.20
N ALA A 533 14.21 9.56 -11.00
CA ALA A 533 15.10 8.93 -10.03
C ALA A 533 15.77 9.97 -9.13
N THR A 534 15.80 9.66 -7.85
CA THR A 534 16.57 10.37 -6.83
C THR A 534 17.54 9.39 -6.17
N VAL A 535 18.74 9.85 -5.80
CA VAL A 535 19.65 9.09 -4.95
C VAL A 535 19.94 9.86 -3.69
N TRP A 536 19.67 9.24 -2.55
CA TRP A 536 19.97 9.74 -1.22
C TRP A 536 21.25 9.12 -0.70
N LYS A 537 22.03 9.94 0.01
CA LYS A 537 23.10 9.52 0.91
C LYS A 537 22.64 9.77 2.34
N ILE A 538 22.78 8.79 3.21
CA ILE A 538 22.47 8.91 4.63
C ILE A 538 23.73 8.57 5.41
N LYS A 539 24.19 9.51 6.22
CA LYS A 539 25.37 9.37 7.07
C LYS A 539 24.96 9.39 8.52
N THR A 540 25.55 8.54 9.37
CA THR A 540 25.43 8.68 10.81
C THR A 540 26.49 9.66 11.31
N ALA A 541 26.05 10.76 11.92
CA ALA A 541 26.92 11.77 12.53
C ALA A 541 27.51 11.26 13.86
N GLU A 542 28.55 11.92 14.37
CA GLU A 542 29.23 11.52 15.61
C GLU A 542 28.32 11.52 16.84
N ASN A 543 27.27 12.34 16.83
CA ASN A 543 26.24 12.39 17.87
C ASN A 543 25.17 11.28 17.74
N GLY A 544 25.28 10.40 16.74
CA GLY A 544 24.34 9.32 16.46
C GLY A 544 23.15 9.72 15.58
N GLU A 545 23.00 11.00 15.22
CA GLU A 545 21.91 11.44 14.34
C GLU A 545 22.19 11.10 12.87
N PHE A 546 21.13 10.90 12.09
CA PHE A 546 21.25 10.63 10.65
C PHE A 546 21.20 11.93 9.83
N GLU A 547 22.27 12.22 9.10
CA GLU A 547 22.32 13.28 8.09
C GLU A 547 21.85 12.71 6.74
N VAL A 548 20.68 13.15 6.28
CA VAL A 548 20.08 12.73 5.01
C VAL A 548 20.33 13.79 3.94
N LYS A 549 21.01 13.41 2.86
CA LYS A 549 21.36 14.33 1.77
C LYS A 549 20.99 13.76 0.42
N LYS A 550 20.30 14.56 -0.39
CA LYS A 550 20.05 14.26 -1.80
C LYS A 550 21.34 14.48 -2.61
N ILE A 551 21.82 13.44 -3.29
CA ILE A 551 23.05 13.48 -4.09
C ILE A 551 22.76 13.58 -5.59
N VAL A 552 21.76 12.83 -6.07
CA VAL A 552 21.33 12.83 -7.47
C VAL A 552 19.83 13.08 -7.55
N GLU A 553 19.40 13.84 -8.53
CA GLU A 553 17.99 14.07 -8.88
C GLU A 553 17.87 14.21 -10.39
N ASP A 554 17.09 13.32 -11.00
CA ASP A 554 16.61 13.47 -12.37
C ASP A 554 15.08 13.45 -12.36
N ALA A 555 14.51 14.54 -11.86
CA ALA A 555 13.07 14.71 -11.64
C ALA A 555 12.21 14.59 -12.92
N GLU A 556 12.84 14.72 -14.09
CA GLU A 556 12.17 14.64 -15.40
C GLU A 556 12.51 13.33 -16.15
N ALA A 557 13.26 12.41 -15.51
CA ALA A 557 13.72 11.17 -16.12
C ALA A 557 14.40 11.38 -17.49
N ARG A 558 15.27 12.39 -17.61
CA ARG A 558 15.93 12.74 -18.88
C ARG A 558 17.04 11.74 -19.23
N VAL A 559 17.84 11.38 -18.23
CA VAL A 559 19.02 10.51 -18.31
C VAL A 559 18.76 9.22 -17.54
N LEU A 560 18.36 9.34 -16.27
CA LEU A 560 18.10 8.21 -15.39
C LEU A 560 16.63 7.78 -15.53
N ASN A 561 16.40 6.47 -15.52
CA ASN A 561 15.06 5.90 -15.55
C ASN A 561 14.96 4.75 -14.53
N ALA A 562 13.97 4.83 -13.64
CA ALA A 562 13.65 3.81 -12.66
C ALA A 562 14.89 3.26 -11.93
N VAL A 563 15.76 4.12 -11.39
CA VAL A 563 16.96 3.66 -10.66
C VAL A 563 16.50 2.91 -9.42
N THR A 564 16.78 1.63 -9.38
CA THR A 564 16.36 0.69 -8.31
C THR A 564 17.53 0.23 -7.45
N ALA A 565 18.77 0.42 -7.93
CA ALA A 565 19.99 0.06 -7.22
C ALA A 565 21.07 1.12 -7.39
N VAL A 566 21.82 1.37 -6.31
CA VAL A 566 22.96 2.31 -6.29
C VAL A 566 24.09 1.70 -5.48
N ARG A 567 25.32 1.79 -5.98
CA ARG A 567 26.55 1.47 -5.25
C ARG A 567 27.53 2.62 -5.37
N HIS A 568 28.13 3.00 -4.26
CA HIS A 568 29.15 4.04 -4.21
C HIS A 568 30.53 3.42 -4.05
N ASP A 569 31.44 3.78 -4.94
CA ASP A 569 32.85 3.47 -4.80
C ASP A 569 33.56 4.61 -4.06
N VAL A 570 33.89 4.35 -2.80
CA VAL A 570 34.55 5.31 -1.91
C VAL A 570 35.91 5.78 -2.44
N ALA A 571 36.64 4.93 -3.17
CA ALA A 571 37.99 5.27 -3.62
C ALA A 571 37.97 6.30 -4.75
N THR A 572 37.02 6.17 -5.68
CA THR A 572 36.92 7.07 -6.84
C THR A 572 35.83 8.13 -6.69
N GLY A 573 34.90 7.96 -5.75
CA GLY A 573 33.71 8.79 -5.59
C GLY A 573 32.61 8.51 -6.61
N ARG A 574 32.73 7.43 -7.40
CA ARG A 574 31.77 7.07 -8.46
C ARG A 574 30.50 6.46 -7.89
N LEU A 575 29.38 6.74 -8.57
CA LEU A 575 28.10 6.07 -8.34
C LEU A 575 27.77 5.15 -9.51
N PHE A 576 27.59 3.87 -9.20
CA PHE A 576 27.10 2.85 -10.11
C PHE A 576 25.61 2.66 -9.85
N MET A 577 24.79 2.88 -10.87
CA MET A 577 23.35 2.89 -10.74
C MET A 577 22.72 1.97 -11.78
N GLY A 578 21.74 1.19 -11.35
CA GLY A 578 20.97 0.31 -12.21
C GLY A 578 19.48 0.54 -12.01
N GLY A 579 18.71 0.40 -13.08
CA GLY A 579 17.26 0.44 -13.04
C GLY A 579 16.64 -0.82 -13.62
N ALA A 580 15.45 -1.18 -13.13
CA ALA A 580 14.69 -2.28 -13.71
C ALA A 580 14.33 -1.95 -15.17
N PHE A 581 14.69 -2.85 -16.09
CA PHE A 581 14.51 -2.70 -17.55
C PHE A 581 15.35 -1.61 -18.25
N ASN A 582 16.37 -1.04 -17.59
CA ASN A 582 17.13 0.09 -18.13
C ASN A 582 18.65 -0.14 -18.18
N GLU A 583 19.34 0.80 -18.83
CA GLU A 583 20.80 0.82 -18.94
C GLU A 583 21.49 1.01 -17.59
N PHE A 584 22.72 0.51 -17.48
CA PHE A 584 23.60 0.73 -16.34
C PHE A 584 24.28 2.09 -16.47
N PHE A 585 24.23 2.90 -15.41
CA PHE A 585 24.80 4.24 -15.38
C PHE A 585 25.98 4.34 -14.42
N VAL A 586 27.00 5.08 -14.84
CA VAL A 586 28.11 5.46 -13.98
C VAL A 586 28.15 6.98 -13.90
N CYS A 587 27.94 7.54 -12.70
CA CYS A 587 28.12 8.96 -12.45
C CYS A 587 29.49 9.22 -11.85
N GLU A 588 30.27 10.05 -12.53
CA GLU A 588 31.54 10.56 -12.05
C GLU A 588 31.30 11.74 -11.09
N PRO A 589 32.04 11.84 -9.97
CA PRO A 589 31.95 13.00 -9.10
C PRO A 589 32.38 14.27 -9.85
N LYS A 590 31.72 15.39 -9.56
CA LYS A 590 32.12 16.69 -10.08
C LYS A 590 33.53 17.02 -9.55
N LYS A 591 34.47 17.23 -10.47
CA LYS A 591 35.83 17.65 -10.17
C LYS A 591 35.89 19.04 -9.55
#